data_AF-A0A2K4WPR7-F1
#
_entry.id   AF-A0A2K4WPR7-F1
#
_cell.length_a   1.000
_cell.length_b   1.000
_cell.length_c   1.000
_cell.angle_alpha   90.00
_cell.angle_beta   90.00
_cell.angle_gamma   90.00
#
_symmetry.space_group_name_H-M   'P 1'
#
loop_
_entity.id
_entity.type
_entity.pdbx_description
1 polymer ?
#
loop_
_entity_poly.entity_id
_entity_poly.type
_entity_poly.pdbx_seq_one_letter_code
_entity_poly.pdbx_strand_id
1 'polypeptide(L)' 'MTAMSVGKRYGQPVLLAVDAKGMFEAGVRFFQADNGIWLVKAVSRDSLTVLRLPIPE' A
#
# COMPACT_ATOMS: atom_id res chain seq x y z
N MET A 1 -0.46 10.31 -7.38
CA MET A 1 0.68 10.41 -6.43
C MET A 1 1.18 9.00 -6.14
N THR A 2 2.49 8.76 -6.07
CA THR A 2 3.06 7.41 -5.88
C THR A 2 3.31 7.10 -4.40
N ALA A 3 3.36 5.82 -4.01
CA ALA A 3 3.60 5.37 -2.63
C ALA A 3 4.89 5.98 -2.03
N MET A 4 5.97 6.05 -2.83
CA MET A 4 7.24 6.67 -2.41
C MET A 4 7.10 8.16 -2.12
N SER A 5 6.35 8.90 -2.96
CA SER A 5 6.11 10.33 -2.74
C SER A 5 5.28 10.59 -1.49
N VAL A 6 4.34 9.68 -1.16
CA VAL A 6 3.56 9.74 0.09
C VAL A 6 4.48 9.58 1.29
N GLY A 7 5.27 8.51 1.32
CA GLY A 7 6.09 8.19 2.48
C GLY A 7 7.19 9.22 2.77
N LYS A 8 7.76 9.83 1.72
CA LYS A 8 8.77 10.90 1.86
C LYS A 8 8.29 12.13 2.63
N ARG A 9 6.98 12.35 2.77
CA ARG A 9 6.43 13.45 3.59
C ARG A 9 6.73 13.30 5.08
N TYR A 10 7.07 12.08 5.51
CA TYR A 10 7.32 11.72 6.90
C TYR A 10 8.71 11.11 7.11
N GLY A 11 9.68 11.40 6.21
CA GLY A 11 11.05 10.90 6.30
C GLY A 11 11.37 9.79 5.31
N GLN A 12 12.13 8.79 5.74
CA GLN A 12 12.66 7.73 4.86
C GLN A 12 11.65 6.58 4.71
N PRO A 13 11.06 6.37 3.51
CA PRO A 13 9.96 5.42 3.35
C PRO A 13 10.45 3.96 3.21
N VAL A 14 9.67 3.04 3.77
CA VAL A 14 9.69 1.60 3.42
C VAL A 14 8.59 1.35 2.40
N LEU A 15 8.90 0.63 1.32
CA LEU A 15 7.89 0.29 0.31
C LEU A 15 7.28 -1.07 0.60
N LEU A 16 5.95 -1.11 0.73
CA LEU A 16 5.17 -2.32 0.95
C LEU A 16 4.37 -2.67 -0.31
N ALA A 17 4.34 -3.94 -0.69
CA ALA A 17 3.36 -4.51 -1.58
C ALA A 17 2.17 -5.02 -0.76
N VAL A 18 0.97 -4.83 -1.31
CA VAL A 18 -0.27 -5.40 -0.79
C VAL A 18 -0.75 -6.45 -1.79
N ASP A 19 -1.01 -7.68 -1.35
CA ASP A 19 -1.73 -8.67 -2.14
C ASP A 19 -3.21 -8.31 -2.26
N ALA A 20 -3.49 -7.26 -3.04
CA ALA A 20 -4.84 -6.74 -3.23
C ALA A 20 -5.75 -7.76 -3.92
N LYS A 21 -5.19 -8.61 -4.79
CA LYS A 21 -5.93 -9.66 -5.48
C LYS A 21 -6.41 -10.71 -4.47
N GLY A 22 -5.51 -11.27 -3.67
CA GLY A 22 -5.87 -12.25 -2.64
C GLY A 22 -6.85 -11.67 -1.62
N MET A 23 -6.68 -10.41 -1.22
CA MET A 23 -7.64 -9.72 -0.35
C MET A 23 -9.02 -9.57 -0.99
N PHE A 24 -9.09 -9.21 -2.27
CA PHE A 24 -10.36 -9.07 -2.99
C PHE A 24 -11.07 -10.42 -3.14
N GLU A 25 -10.33 -11.47 -3.50
CA GLU A 25 -10.85 -12.85 -3.58
C GLU A 25 -11.33 -13.37 -2.22
N ALA A 26 -10.71 -12.93 -1.12
CA ALA A 26 -11.15 -13.19 0.25
C ALA A 26 -12.36 -12.32 0.70
N GLY A 27 -12.94 -11.51 -0.19
CA GLY A 27 -14.14 -10.71 0.07
C GLY A 27 -13.89 -9.33 0.68
N VAL A 28 -12.64 -8.86 0.73
CA VAL A 28 -12.33 -7.50 1.18
C VAL A 28 -12.77 -6.49 0.11
N ARG A 29 -13.54 -5.47 0.54
CA ARG A 29 -14.00 -4.41 -0.35
C ARG A 29 -12.93 -3.35 -0.57
N PHE A 30 -12.64 -3.10 -1.84
CA PHE A 30 -11.82 -2.00 -2.31
C PHE A 30 -12.69 -0.97 -3.00
N PHE A 31 -12.30 0.29 -2.89
CA PHE A 31 -12.95 1.42 -3.54
C PHE A 31 -11.89 2.23 -4.29
N GLN A 32 -12.20 2.73 -5.48
CA GLN A 32 -11.31 3.60 -6.21
C GLN A 32 -11.86 5.03 -6.16
N ALA A 33 -11.04 5.99 -5.73
CA ALA A 33 -11.36 7.40 -5.81
C ALA A 33 -11.13 7.94 -7.23
N ASP A 34 -11.74 9.08 -7.57
CA ASP A 34 -11.64 9.71 -8.90
C ASP A 34 -10.19 10.01 -9.33
N ASN A 35 -9.27 10.16 -8.37
CA ASN A 35 -7.85 10.38 -8.62
C ASN A 35 -7.04 9.10 -8.86
N GLY A 36 -7.71 7.95 -8.98
CA GLY A 36 -7.11 6.64 -9.22
C GLY A 36 -6.49 5.97 -7.99
N ILE A 37 -6.59 6.58 -6.80
CA ILE A 37 -6.11 6.00 -5.53
C ILE A 37 -7.13 4.98 -5.01
N TRP A 38 -6.60 3.85 -4.56
CA TRP A 38 -7.40 2.78 -3.97
C TRP A 38 -7.53 2.94 -2.46
N LEU A 39 -8.72 2.68 -1.95
CA LEU A 39 -9.12 2.76 -0.56
C LEU A 39 -9.60 1.38 -0.11
N VAL A 40 -9.23 1.01 1.11
CA VAL A 40 -9.66 -0.21 1.77
C VAL A 40 -9.78 0.08 3.27
N LYS A 41 -10.72 -0.58 3.95
CA LYS A 41 -10.95 -0.35 5.39
C LYS A 41 -9.72 -0.74 6.23
N ALA A 42 -9.11 -1.88 5.92
CA ALA A 42 -7.92 -2.38 6.60
C ALA A 42 -7.16 -3.34 5.68
N VAL A 43 -5.84 -3.41 5.86
CA VAL A 43 -4.96 -4.38 5.20
C VAL A 43 -4.49 -5.37 6.26
N SER A 44 -4.65 -6.67 5.99
CA SER A 44 -4.18 -7.71 6.92
C SER A 44 -2.66 -7.81 6.87
N ARG A 45 -2.02 -8.12 8.00
CA ARG A 45 -0.56 -8.26 8.07
C ARG A 45 -0.01 -9.27 7.05
N ASP A 46 -0.71 -10.38 6.85
CA ASP A 46 -0.26 -11.48 6.00
C ASP A 46 -0.34 -11.17 4.50
N SER A 47 -1.11 -10.12 4.13
CA SER A 47 -1.17 -9.60 2.76
C SER A 47 -0.06 -8.58 2.44
N LEU A 48 0.83 -8.27 3.39
CA LEU A 48 1.90 -7.29 3.23
C LEU A 48 3.25 -7.97 2.96
N THR A 49 3.96 -7.48 1.95
CA THR A 49 5.36 -7.84 1.68
C THR A 49 6.22 -6.59 1.62
N VAL A 50 7.37 -6.60 2.28
CA VAL A 50 8.35 -5.51 2.15
C VAL A 50 9.06 -5.64 0.82
N LEU A 51 8.85 -4.67 -0.09
CA LEU A 51 9.54 -4.61 -1.37
C LEU A 51 10.89 -3.90 -1.27
N ARG A 52 10.99 -2.89 -0.39
CA ARG A 52 12.20 -2.11 -0.22
C ARG A 52 12.31 -1.60 1.22
N LEU A 53 13.45 -1.88 1.84
CA LEU A 53 13.88 -1.28 3.10
C LEU A 53 14.21 0.21 2.89
N PRO A 54 14.36 1.00 3.97
CA PRO A 54 14.67 2.43 3.84
C PRO A 54 15.92 2.61 2.96
N ILE A 55 15.83 3.51 1.99
CA ILE A 55 17.02 3.91 1.20
C ILE A 55 17.76 4.90 2.09
N PRO A 56 18.98 4.59 2.61
CA PRO A 56 19.79 5.55 3.36
C PRO A 56 19.90 6.85 2.55
N GLU A 57 19.87 8.01 3.24
CA GLU A 57 20.07 9.31 2.57
C GLU A 57 21.43 9.37 1.87
#